data_AF-A0A6F9A7A6-F1
#
_entry.id   AF-A0A6F9A7A6-F1
#
_cell.length_a   1.000
_cell.length_b   1.000
_cell.length_c   1.000
_cell.angle_alpha   90.00
_cell.angle_beta   90.00
_cell.angle_gamma   90.00
#
_symmetry.space_group_name_H-M   'P 1'
#
loop_
_entity.id
_entity.type
_entity.pdbx_description
1 polymer ?
#
loop_
_entity_poly.entity_id
_entity_poly.type
_entity_poly.pdbx_seq_one_letter_code
_entity_poly.pdbx_strand_id
1 'polypeptide(L)'
;MLLLLEEMQSYDAGHLPPKQTFKPVPLKAGEDEDYMLALKQEMRGTMSRLPNNIRPLARKGDNFCLALQAALSKKTDASKEKELENNNVKSDEEKEE
;
A
#
# COMPACT_ATOMS: atom_id res chain seq x y z
N MET A 1 2.82 -43.12 -32.73
CA MET A 1 2.07 -42.47 -31.63
C MET A 1 2.96 -42.12 -30.44
N LEU A 2 3.91 -42.96 -30.02
CA LEU A 2 4.82 -42.63 -28.92
C LEU A 2 5.87 -41.55 -29.27
N LEU A 3 6.17 -41.33 -30.55
CA LEU A 3 7.14 -40.30 -30.98
C LEU A 3 6.58 -38.86 -31.05
N LEU A 4 5.26 -38.68 -30.94
CA LEU A 4 4.61 -37.36 -31.05
C LEU A 4 4.36 -36.69 -29.69
N LEU A 5 4.44 -37.44 -28.58
CA LEU A 5 4.28 -36.88 -27.24
C LEU A 5 5.59 -36.33 -26.66
N GLU A 6 6.75 -36.77 -27.16
CA GLU A 6 8.06 -36.30 -26.70
C GLU A 6 8.38 -34.90 -27.26
N GLU A 7 7.90 -34.59 -28.47
CA GLU A 7 7.97 -33.23 -29.02
C GLU A 7 7.04 -32.22 -28.32
N MET A 8 5.99 -32.69 -27.63
CA MET A 8 5.02 -31.81 -26.97
C MET A 8 5.50 -31.21 -25.64
N GLN A 9 6.58 -31.74 -25.05
CA GLN A 9 7.15 -31.18 -23.80
C GLN A 9 8.04 -29.95 -24.03
N SER A 10 8.27 -29.55 -25.29
CA SER A 10 9.05 -28.37 -25.67
C SER A 10 8.20 -27.09 -25.83
N TYR A 11 6.87 -27.19 -25.85
CA TYR A 11 5.99 -26.10 -26.29
C TYR A 11 5.44 -25.20 -25.17
N ASP A 12 5.91 -25.34 -23.93
CA ASP A 12 5.57 -24.44 -22.81
C ASP A 12 6.80 -23.69 -22.27
N ALA A 13 7.69 -23.25 -23.16
CA ALA A 13 8.73 -22.28 -22.83
C ALA A 13 8.19 -20.84 -22.98
N GLY A 14 7.04 -20.59 -22.36
CA GLY A 14 6.30 -19.32 -22.41
C GLY A 14 7.09 -18.17 -21.77
N HIS A 15 7.83 -17.45 -22.61
CA HIS A 15 8.24 -16.06 -22.41
C HIS A 15 8.89 -15.74 -21.04
N LEU A 16 10.01 -16.38 -20.74
CA LEU A 16 10.92 -15.85 -19.73
C LEU A 16 11.77 -14.74 -20.37
N PRO A 17 11.91 -13.55 -19.73
CA PRO A 17 12.77 -12.51 -20.28
C PRO A 17 14.20 -13.05 -20.45
N PRO A 18 14.91 -12.64 -21.52
CA PRO A 18 16.28 -13.09 -21.75
C PRO A 18 17.14 -12.74 -20.54
N LYS A 19 17.98 -13.68 -20.09
CA LYS A 19 18.86 -13.47 -18.93
C LYS A 19 19.85 -12.34 -19.26
N GLN A 20 19.70 -11.19 -18.60
CA GLN A 20 20.66 -10.09 -18.70
C GLN A 20 21.98 -10.49 -18.05
N THR A 21 23.07 -10.29 -18.78
CA THR A 21 24.45 -10.51 -18.31
C THR A 21 24.91 -9.42 -17.33
N PHE A 22 24.34 -8.21 -17.45
CA PHE A 22 24.68 -7.07 -16.59
C PHE A 22 23.59 -6.81 -15.55
N LYS A 23 24.02 -6.45 -14.34
CA LYS A 23 23.14 -6.04 -13.25
C LYS A 23 22.99 -4.51 -13.25
N PRO A 24 21.84 -3.98 -12.84
CA PRO A 24 21.68 -2.54 -12.70
C PRO A 24 22.65 -1.98 -11.67
N VAL A 25 23.04 -0.72 -11.86
CA VAL A 25 23.92 -0.01 -10.94
C VAL A 25 23.22 0.18 -9.60
N PRO A 26 23.90 -0.06 -8.46
CA PRO A 26 23.34 0.22 -7.14
C PRO A 26 22.90 1.67 -7.01
N LEU A 27 21.80 1.90 -6.29
CA LEU A 27 21.33 3.24 -6.00
C LEU A 27 22.32 3.97 -5.09
N LYS A 28 22.33 5.30 -5.20
CA LYS A 28 23.06 6.17 -4.27
C LYS A 28 22.37 6.13 -2.91
N ALA A 29 23.16 6.11 -1.86
CA ALA A 29 22.71 6.08 -0.49
C ALA A 29 23.26 7.31 0.24
N GLY A 30 22.44 7.90 1.09
CA GLY A 30 22.75 9.13 1.81
C GLY A 30 21.47 9.79 2.34
N GLU A 31 21.63 10.67 3.32
CA GLU A 31 20.51 11.36 3.97
C GLU A 31 19.72 12.24 2.99
N ASP A 32 20.42 12.89 2.05
CA ASP A 32 19.81 13.73 1.02
C ASP A 32 18.95 12.90 0.04
N GLU A 33 19.47 11.75 -0.41
CA GLU A 33 18.71 10.82 -1.26
C GLU A 33 17.47 10.30 -0.55
N ASP A 34 17.60 9.89 0.72
CA ASP A 34 16.51 9.35 1.52
C ASP A 34 15.44 10.42 1.80
N TYR A 35 15.84 11.66 2.09
CA TYR A 35 14.94 12.79 2.24
C TYR A 35 14.14 13.05 0.95
N MET A 36 14.83 13.10 -0.19
CA MET A 36 14.18 13.29 -1.49
C MET A 36 13.23 12.15 -1.84
N LEU A 37 13.57 10.91 -1.47
CA LEU A 37 12.69 9.75 -1.65
C LEU A 37 11.43 9.85 -0.79
N ALA A 38 11.58 10.21 0.49
CA ALA A 38 10.46 10.40 1.39
C ALA A 38 9.52 11.51 0.89
N LEU A 39 10.08 12.65 0.48
CA LEU A 39 9.31 13.77 -0.07
C LEU A 39 8.52 13.36 -1.31
N LYS A 40 9.14 12.63 -2.24
CA LYS A 40 8.45 12.12 -3.45
C LYS A 40 7.25 11.23 -3.09
N GLN A 41 7.38 10.39 -2.07
CA GLN A 41 6.29 9.53 -1.62
C GLN A 41 5.14 10.33 -1.02
N GLU A 42 5.44 11.31 -0.18
CA GLU A 42 4.44 12.22 0.40
C GLU A 42 3.67 12.96 -0.70
N MET A 43 4.37 13.51 -1.69
CA MET A 43 3.77 14.20 -2.84
C MET A 43 2.81 13.31 -3.63
N ARG A 44 3.12 12.02 -3.81
CA ARG A 44 2.21 11.07 -4.48
C ARG A 44 0.91 10.92 -3.70
N GLY A 45 0.99 10.83 -2.38
CA GLY A 45 -0.17 10.72 -1.50
C GLY A 45 -1.04 11.98 -1.55
N THR A 46 -0.43 13.15 -1.39
CA THR A 46 -1.15 14.43 -1.37
C THR A 46 -1.77 14.76 -2.74
N MET A 47 -1.03 14.57 -3.83
CA MET A 47 -1.49 14.89 -5.19
C MET A 47 -2.69 14.05 -5.62
N SER A 48 -2.83 12.82 -5.12
CA SER A 48 -4.00 11.97 -5.39
C SER A 48 -5.32 12.52 -4.80
N ARG A 49 -5.23 13.41 -3.81
CA ARG A 49 -6.39 14.03 -3.13
C ARG A 49 -6.74 15.40 -3.70
N LEU A 50 -5.86 15.99 -4.51
CA LEU A 50 -6.12 17.28 -5.15
C LEU A 50 -7.24 17.15 -6.19
N PRO A 51 -8.02 18.22 -6.41
CA PRO A 51 -9.12 18.22 -7.39
C PRO A 51 -8.63 17.98 -8.83
N ASN A 52 -7.36 18.24 -9.10
CA ASN A 52 -6.71 17.99 -10.39
C ASN A 52 -6.52 16.49 -10.71
N ASN A 53 -6.66 15.60 -9.72
CA ASN A 53 -6.57 14.15 -9.94
C ASN A 53 -7.89 13.61 -10.50
N ILE A 54 -8.08 13.74 -11.80
CA ILE A 54 -9.25 13.23 -12.52
C ILE A 54 -9.24 11.69 -12.48
N ARG A 55 -10.23 11.11 -11.80
CA ARG A 55 -10.37 9.66 -11.69
C ARG A 55 -11.00 9.09 -12.97
N PRO A 56 -10.57 7.91 -13.45
CA PRO A 56 -11.26 7.20 -14.51
C PRO A 56 -12.73 6.97 -14.16
N LEU A 57 -13.63 7.15 -15.13
CA LEU A 57 -15.05 6.84 -14.96
C LEU A 57 -15.21 5.32 -14.75
N ALA A 58 -15.72 4.91 -13.60
CA ALA A 58 -16.07 3.52 -13.34
C ALA A 58 -17.12 3.07 -14.38
N ARG A 59 -16.92 1.89 -15.00
CA ARG A 59 -17.89 1.40 -15.99
C ARG A 59 -19.18 1.02 -15.25
N LYS A 60 -20.31 1.20 -15.93
CA LYS A 60 -21.67 0.96 -15.41
C LYS A 60 -21.83 -0.53 -15.06
N GLY A 61 -21.39 -0.91 -13.86
CA GLY A 61 -21.29 -2.29 -13.38
C GLY A 61 -20.46 -2.42 -12.09
N ASP A 62 -19.55 -1.48 -11.82
CA ASP A 62 -18.60 -1.56 -10.68
C ASP A 62 -19.13 -0.91 -9.38
N ASN A 63 -20.37 -0.41 -9.41
CA ASN A 63 -20.99 0.36 -8.32
C ASN A 63 -21.16 -0.45 -7.02
N PHE A 64 -21.10 -1.77 -7.08
CA PHE A 64 -21.17 -2.61 -5.88
C PHE A 64 -19.84 -2.65 -5.11
N CYS A 65 -18.70 -2.57 -5.78
CA CYS A 65 -17.40 -2.78 -5.12
C CYS A 65 -16.89 -1.55 -4.36
N LEU A 66 -17.12 -0.33 -4.88
CA LEU A 66 -16.68 0.91 -4.23
C LEU A 66 -17.51 1.25 -2.99
N ALA A 67 -18.82 1.00 -3.02
CA ALA A 67 -19.69 1.19 -1.86
C ALA A 67 -19.42 0.15 -0.76
N LEU A 68 -19.09 -1.10 -1.11
CA LEU A 68 -18.75 -2.14 -0.14
C LEU A 68 -17.41 -1.86 0.57
N GLN A 69 -16.39 -1.38 -0.16
CA GLN A 69 -15.09 -1.03 0.44
C GLN A 69 -15.22 0.07 1.49
N ALA A 70 -16.02 1.12 1.22
CA ALA A 70 -16.27 2.20 2.17
C ALA A 70 -17.10 1.75 3.39
N ALA A 71 -17.98 0.75 3.23
CA ALA A 71 -18.80 0.21 4.31
C ALA A 71 -18.03 -0.76 5.23
N LEU A 72 -17.02 -1.48 4.71
CA LEU A 72 -16.21 -2.43 5.49
C LEU A 72 -15.13 -1.75 6.34
N SER A 73 -14.63 -0.59 5.92
CA SER A 73 -13.60 0.17 6.67
C SER A 73 -14.13 0.81 7.97
N LYS A 74 -15.45 1.04 8.10
CA LYS A 74 -16.05 1.70 9.28
C LYS A 74 -16.18 0.77 10.50
N LYS A 75 -15.89 -0.52 10.38
CA LYS A 75 -16.09 -1.51 11.45
C LYS A 75 -14.85 -1.79 12.32
N THR A 76 -13.68 -1.24 12.00
CA THR A 76 -12.43 -1.59 12.71
C THR A 76 -11.85 -0.52 13.62
N ASP A 77 -12.51 0.63 13.80
CA ASP A 77 -12.03 1.69 14.71
C ASP A 77 -13.01 1.99 15.87
N ALA A 78 -14.26 1.49 15.83
CA ALA A 78 -15.28 1.76 16.86
C ALA A 78 -15.19 0.85 18.10
N SER A 79 -14.08 0.14 18.33
CA SER A 79 -13.91 -0.75 19.50
C SER A 79 -12.58 -0.60 20.25
N LYS A 80 -11.86 0.52 20.10
CA LYS A 80 -10.66 0.81 20.93
C LYS A 80 -10.62 2.19 21.61
N GLU A 81 -11.71 2.94 21.63
CA GLU A 81 -11.80 4.21 22.39
C GLU A 81 -12.65 4.10 23.68
N LYS A 82 -12.76 2.92 24.28
CA LYS A 82 -13.42 2.75 25.60
C LYS A 82 -12.52 2.22 26.72
N GLU A 83 -11.20 2.23 26.54
CA GLU A 83 -10.24 1.88 27.60
C GLU A 83 -9.11 2.92 27.69
N LEU A 84 -9.39 4.16 28.11
CA LEU A 84 -8.35 5.03 28.68
C LEU A 84 -8.84 6.27 29.46
N GLU A 85 -10.08 6.29 29.95
CA GLU A 85 -10.57 7.43 30.76
C GLU A 85 -10.98 7.08 32.20
N ASN A 86 -10.64 5.87 32.69
CA ASN A 86 -11.05 5.41 34.02
C ASN A 86 -9.88 4.89 34.89
N ASN A 87 -8.68 5.46 34.77
CA ASN A 87 -7.61 5.25 35.74
C ASN A 87 -6.69 6.48 35.83
N ASN A 88 -7.13 7.56 36.46
CA ASN A 88 -6.21 8.27 37.35
C ASN A 88 -6.97 8.88 38.53
N VAL A 89 -7.05 8.03 39.56
CA VAL A 89 -7.31 8.36 40.95
C VAL A 89 -6.24 9.36 41.41
N LYS A 90 -6.68 10.53 41.88
CA LYS A 90 -6.35 11.09 43.19
C LYS A 90 -4.89 10.93 43.67
N SER A 91 -4.14 12.03 43.56
CA SER A 91 -2.88 12.34 44.25
C SER A 91 -2.44 13.71 43.71
N ASP A 92 -2.17 14.80 44.44
CA ASP A 92 -1.97 15.06 45.86
C ASP A 92 -2.27 16.56 46.11
N GLU A 93 -2.99 16.89 47.18
CA GLU A 93 -2.99 18.24 47.77
C GLU A 93 -1.82 18.28 48.77
N GLU A 94 -0.66 18.80 48.35
CA GLU A 94 0.40 19.22 49.26
C GLU A 94 0.77 20.69 49.01
N LYS A 95 0.38 21.51 50.00
CA LYS A 95 1.12 22.60 50.67
C LYS A 95 2.29 23.29 49.94
N GLU A 96 2.13 24.60 49.75
CA GLU A 96 2.98 25.75 50.19
C GLU A 96 2.37 26.96 49.44
N GLU A 97 2.03 28.09 50.04
CA GLU A 97 2.69 28.97 51.02
C GLU A 97 1.63 29.80 51.79
#